data_AF-A0A958BV18-F1
#
_entry.id   AF-A0A958BV18-F1
#
_cell.length_a   1.000
_cell.length_b   1.000
_cell.length_c   1.000
_cell.angle_alpha   90.00
_cell.angle_beta   90.00
_cell.angle_gamma   90.00
#
_symmetry.space_group_name_H-M   'P 1'
#
loop_
_entity.id
_entity.type
_entity.pdbx_description
1 polymer ?
#
loop_
_entity_poly.entity_id
_entity_poly.type
_entity_poly.pdbx_seq_one_letter_code
_entity_poly.pdbx_strand_id
1 'polypeptide(L)'
;MTRMEDTFASLLTEGVHRIRLRESKTIQIVQDELGYFLGREGGSSIEYWRKGHIPPSLTDVEKLGREIVRRGDLDRAWLEKFLISADHPYPQHICDDVFGPYPSHGSNHNGVLPDDFNPFIVGPPICQSRYFFGRSYEIRRIFKLWRRRPLQNVAIIGHKRSGKTSLLHYLRTITTVDPSLLRPDQRTDWLSRPEQYRWVFVDFQDARMCRRERLLS
;
A
#
# COMPACT_ATOMS: atom_id res chain seq x y z
N MET A 1 -28.17 -7.18 2.45
CA MET A 1 -27.15 -7.08 3.51
C MET A 1 -25.86 -7.71 3.00
N THR A 2 -25.32 -7.26 1.86
CA THR A 2 -24.42 -8.08 1.01
C THR A 2 -23.17 -7.33 0.55
N ARG A 3 -22.78 -6.23 1.22
CA ARG A 3 -21.63 -5.40 0.80
C ARG A 3 -20.40 -5.50 1.72
N MET A 4 -20.59 -5.83 3.01
CA MET A 4 -19.51 -5.87 4.00
C MET A 4 -18.80 -7.23 4.04
N GLU A 5 -19.55 -8.34 3.97
CA GLU A 5 -19.02 -9.72 3.91
C GLU A 5 -18.11 -9.94 2.69
N ASP A 6 -18.54 -9.47 1.52
CA ASP A 6 -17.72 -9.49 0.29
C ASP A 6 -16.44 -8.65 0.43
N THR A 7 -16.50 -7.56 1.20
CA THR A 7 -15.35 -6.70 1.46
C THR A 7 -14.33 -7.41 2.34
N PHE A 8 -14.77 -8.10 3.39
CA PHE A 8 -13.89 -8.88 4.28
C PHE A 8 -13.18 -10.00 3.52
N ALA A 9 -13.93 -10.81 2.76
CA ALA A 9 -13.36 -11.91 1.99
C ALA A 9 -12.36 -11.43 0.92
N SER A 10 -12.65 -10.28 0.29
CA SER A 10 -11.74 -9.63 -0.64
C SER A 10 -10.45 -9.16 0.05
N LEU A 11 -10.55 -8.51 1.21
CA LEU A 11 -9.39 -8.04 1.97
C LEU A 11 -8.56 -9.23 2.47
N LEU A 12 -9.18 -10.27 3.02
CA LEU A 12 -8.49 -11.49 3.44
C LEU A 12 -7.75 -12.14 2.27
N THR A 13 -8.39 -12.22 1.11
CA THR A 13 -7.76 -12.76 -0.10
C THR A 13 -6.57 -11.90 -0.52
N GLU A 14 -6.71 -10.57 -0.54
CA GLU A 14 -5.60 -9.66 -0.81
C GLU A 14 -4.42 -9.89 0.15
N GLY A 15 -4.69 -9.99 1.45
CA GLY A 15 -3.67 -10.24 2.48
C GLY A 15 -2.91 -11.54 2.27
N VAL A 16 -3.62 -12.64 2.01
CA VAL A 16 -3.01 -13.95 1.70
C VAL A 16 -2.14 -13.89 0.45
N HIS A 17 -2.61 -13.20 -0.61
CA HIS A 17 -1.82 -13.02 -1.83
C HIS A 17 -0.56 -12.19 -1.60
N ARG A 18 -0.63 -11.16 -0.74
CA ARG A 18 0.53 -10.34 -0.36
C ARG A 18 1.60 -11.14 0.37
N ILE A 19 1.20 -11.96 1.35
CA ILE A 19 2.12 -12.87 2.04
C ILE A 19 2.75 -13.85 1.05
N ARG A 20 1.94 -14.49 0.20
CA ARG A 20 2.40 -15.42 -0.83
C ARG A 20 3.50 -14.80 -1.71
N LEU A 21 3.30 -13.58 -2.21
CA LEU A 21 4.26 -12.87 -3.07
C LEU A 21 5.54 -12.49 -2.31
N ARG A 22 5.44 -12.13 -1.03
CA ARG A 22 6.58 -11.69 -0.21
C ARG A 22 7.46 -12.85 0.23
N GLU A 23 6.84 -13.97 0.63
CA GLU A 23 7.51 -15.17 1.16
C GLU A 23 7.80 -16.22 0.09
N SER A 24 7.34 -16.03 -1.15
CA SER A 24 7.49 -16.99 -2.26
C SER A 24 6.90 -18.39 -1.95
N LYS A 25 5.82 -18.43 -1.17
CA LYS A 25 5.10 -19.67 -0.80
C LYS A 25 3.90 -19.92 -1.70
N THR A 26 3.32 -21.12 -1.65
CA THR A 26 2.01 -21.39 -2.27
C THR A 26 0.89 -20.81 -1.40
N ILE A 27 -0.28 -20.57 -2.01
CA ILE A 27 -1.47 -20.10 -1.26
C ILE A 27 -1.84 -21.11 -0.17
N GLN A 28 -1.77 -22.41 -0.47
CA GLN A 28 -2.09 -23.48 0.48
C GLN A 28 -1.19 -23.45 1.71
N ILE A 29 0.13 -23.32 1.53
CA ILE A 29 1.08 -23.21 2.65
C ILE A 29 0.77 -21.97 3.51
N VAL A 30 0.48 -20.82 2.88
CA VAL A 30 0.13 -19.59 3.62
C VAL A 30 -1.16 -19.78 4.41
N GLN A 31 -2.19 -20.40 3.83
CA GLN A 31 -3.44 -20.69 4.51
C GLN A 31 -3.24 -21.64 5.69
N ASP A 32 -2.46 -22.71 5.51
CA ASP A 32 -2.16 -23.68 6.56
C ASP A 32 -1.41 -23.01 7.72
N GLU A 33 -0.37 -22.22 7.44
CA GLU A 33 0.38 -21.50 8.46
C GLU A 33 -0.48 -20.47 9.21
N LEU A 34 -1.36 -19.75 8.52
CA LEU A 34 -2.32 -18.85 9.18
C LEU A 34 -3.33 -19.63 10.03
N GLY A 35 -3.77 -20.81 9.57
CA GLY A 35 -4.61 -21.72 10.33
C GLY A 35 -3.93 -22.17 11.62
N TYR A 36 -2.69 -22.65 11.53
CA TYR A 36 -1.89 -23.06 12.69
C TYR A 36 -1.64 -21.91 13.66
N PHE A 37 -1.38 -20.70 13.17
CA PHE A 37 -1.22 -19.51 14.01
C PHE A 37 -2.48 -19.21 14.83
N LEU A 38 -3.66 -19.50 14.30
CA LEU A 38 -4.94 -19.38 15.00
C LEU A 38 -5.28 -20.60 15.87
N GLY A 39 -4.37 -21.57 16.01
CA GLY A 39 -4.61 -22.81 16.77
C GLY A 39 -5.54 -23.80 16.07
N ARG A 40 -5.65 -23.73 14.74
CA ARG A 40 -6.45 -24.65 13.93
C ARG A 40 -5.57 -25.67 13.20
N GLU A 41 -6.15 -26.81 12.86
CA GLU A 41 -5.51 -27.84 12.05
C GLU A 41 -5.66 -27.50 10.56
N GLY A 42 -4.70 -26.73 10.03
CA GLY A 42 -4.60 -26.38 8.61
C GLY A 42 -5.45 -25.19 8.15
N GLY A 43 -5.47 -24.96 6.84
CA GLY A 43 -5.96 -23.73 6.20
C GLY A 43 -7.44 -23.70 5.82
N SER A 44 -8.21 -24.74 6.15
CA SER A 44 -9.62 -24.90 5.75
C SER A 44 -10.50 -23.74 6.22
N SER A 45 -10.28 -23.25 7.45
CA SER A 45 -11.00 -22.08 7.97
C SER A 45 -10.65 -20.80 7.21
N ILE A 46 -9.38 -20.62 6.85
CA ILE A 46 -8.94 -19.46 6.05
C ILE A 46 -9.57 -19.50 4.65
N GLU A 47 -9.63 -20.68 4.04
CA GLU A 47 -10.32 -20.86 2.75
C GLU A 47 -11.81 -20.56 2.84
N TYR A 48 -12.48 -21.05 3.89
CA TYR A 48 -13.89 -20.77 4.14
C TYR A 48 -14.16 -19.26 4.27
N TRP A 49 -13.35 -18.55 5.05
CA TRP A 49 -13.52 -17.11 5.24
C TRP A 49 -13.27 -16.29 3.99
N ARG A 50 -12.34 -16.73 3.13
CA ARG A 50 -12.10 -16.12 1.81
C ARG A 50 -13.28 -16.27 0.85
N LYS A 51 -14.27 -17.11 1.15
CA LYS A 51 -15.49 -17.30 0.33
C LYS A 51 -16.65 -16.38 0.75
N GLY A 52 -16.46 -15.50 1.73
CA GLY A 52 -17.51 -14.55 2.17
C GLY A 52 -17.90 -14.69 3.64
N HIS A 53 -17.31 -15.64 4.38
CA HIS A 53 -17.70 -15.90 5.76
C HIS A 53 -16.79 -15.14 6.74
N ILE A 54 -17.40 -14.53 7.76
CA ILE A 54 -16.66 -13.83 8.82
C ILE A 54 -16.35 -14.83 9.95
N PRO A 55 -15.13 -14.81 10.54
CA PRO A 55 -14.83 -15.60 11.74
C PRO A 55 -15.82 -15.29 12.88
N PRO A 56 -16.33 -16.30 13.60
CA PRO A 56 -17.25 -16.08 14.72
C PRO A 56 -16.56 -15.51 15.97
N SER A 57 -15.23 -15.58 16.02
CA SER A 57 -14.40 -15.09 17.13
C SER A 57 -13.72 -13.79 16.72
N LEU A 58 -13.99 -12.71 17.45
CA LEU A 58 -13.30 -11.42 17.27
C LEU A 58 -11.79 -11.58 17.48
N THR A 59 -11.38 -12.42 18.44
CA THR A 59 -9.97 -12.72 18.69
C THR A 59 -9.29 -13.36 17.48
N ASP A 60 -10.00 -14.17 16.70
CA ASP A 60 -9.46 -14.73 15.46
C ASP A 60 -9.30 -13.64 14.39
N VAL A 61 -10.27 -12.74 14.25
CA VAL A 61 -10.17 -11.59 13.34
C VAL A 61 -8.97 -10.71 13.69
N GLU A 62 -8.78 -10.39 14.98
CA GLU A 62 -7.67 -9.59 15.46
C GLU A 62 -6.32 -10.27 15.19
N LYS A 63 -6.17 -11.53 15.61
CA LYS A 63 -4.94 -12.31 15.41
C LYS A 63 -4.62 -12.43 13.92
N LEU A 64 -5.62 -12.74 13.11
CA LEU A 64 -5.46 -12.86 11.66
C LEU A 64 -5.05 -11.53 11.03
N GLY A 65 -5.69 -10.42 11.40
CA GLY A 65 -5.36 -9.09 10.91
C GLY A 65 -3.91 -8.69 11.26
N ARG A 66 -3.51 -8.89 12.52
CA ARG A 66 -2.14 -8.63 13.01
C ARG A 66 -1.11 -9.45 12.24
N GLU A 67 -1.36 -10.74 12.09
CA GLU A 67 -0.42 -11.66 11.43
C GLU A 67 -0.31 -11.38 9.93
N ILE A 68 -1.43 -11.04 9.27
CA ILE A 68 -1.44 -10.63 7.86
C ILE A 68 -0.69 -9.32 7.66
N VAL A 69 -0.86 -8.33 8.53
CA VAL A 69 -0.09 -7.08 8.48
C VAL A 69 1.40 -7.35 8.60
N ARG A 70 1.79 -8.12 9.62
CA ARG A 70 3.19 -8.44 9.92
C ARG A 70 3.89 -9.15 8.76
N ARG A 71 3.24 -10.18 8.21
CA ARG A 71 3.80 -11.00 7.12
C ARG A 71 3.61 -10.37 5.74
N GLY A 72 2.47 -9.73 5.51
CA GLY A 72 2.07 -9.14 4.24
C GLY A 72 2.57 -7.72 3.98
N ASP A 73 3.13 -7.04 4.99
CA ASP A 73 3.62 -5.66 4.90
C ASP A 73 2.50 -4.65 4.57
N LEU A 74 1.34 -4.85 5.19
CA LEU A 74 0.15 -4.04 4.95
C LEU A 74 0.10 -2.85 5.91
N ASP A 75 -0.54 -1.77 5.46
CA ASP A 75 -0.60 -0.53 6.22
C ASP A 75 -1.77 -0.49 7.21
N ARG A 76 -1.78 0.54 8.05
CA ARG A 76 -2.83 0.79 9.04
C ARG A 76 -4.21 0.89 8.39
N ALA A 77 -4.31 1.56 7.24
CA ALA A 77 -5.57 1.74 6.53
C ALA A 77 -6.15 0.41 6.04
N TRP A 78 -5.30 -0.53 5.63
CA TRP A 78 -5.73 -1.88 5.29
C TRP A 78 -6.25 -2.61 6.54
N LEU A 79 -5.53 -2.57 7.66
CA LEU A 79 -5.94 -3.25 8.91
C LEU A 79 -7.27 -2.70 9.42
N GLU A 80 -7.42 -1.38 9.42
CA GLU A 80 -8.65 -0.70 9.82
C GLU A 80 -9.84 -1.15 8.97
N LYS A 81 -9.71 -1.14 7.64
CA LYS A 81 -10.75 -1.63 6.73
C LYS A 81 -11.07 -3.11 6.95
N PHE A 82 -10.05 -3.93 7.20
CA PHE A 82 -10.21 -5.35 7.47
C PHE A 82 -11.04 -5.59 8.73
N LEU A 83 -10.72 -4.91 9.83
CA LEU A 83 -11.44 -5.00 11.10
C LEU A 83 -12.87 -4.45 10.98
N ILE A 84 -13.07 -3.31 10.31
CA ILE A 84 -14.41 -2.75 10.07
C ILE A 84 -15.26 -3.71 9.24
N SER A 85 -14.68 -4.34 8.22
CA SER A 85 -15.41 -5.30 7.36
C SER A 85 -15.80 -6.59 8.09
N ALA A 86 -15.15 -6.89 9.22
CA ALA A 86 -15.45 -8.01 10.10
C ALA A 86 -16.37 -7.63 11.28
N ASP A 87 -16.98 -6.44 11.24
CA ASP A 87 -17.86 -5.90 12.30
C ASP A 87 -17.18 -5.78 13.68
N HIS A 88 -15.88 -5.49 13.69
CA HIS A 88 -15.12 -5.33 14.92
C HIS A 88 -15.53 -4.03 15.65
N PRO A 89 -15.88 -4.07 16.95
CA PRO A 89 -16.43 -2.91 17.67
C PRO A 89 -15.41 -1.79 17.91
N TYR A 90 -14.12 -2.14 18.06
CA TYR A 90 -13.05 -1.19 18.40
C TYR A 90 -11.82 -1.33 17.49
N PRO A 91 -11.93 -1.09 16.17
CA PRO A 91 -10.85 -1.32 15.22
C PRO A 91 -9.63 -0.43 15.45
N GLN A 92 -9.84 0.77 16.01
CA GLN A 92 -8.76 1.73 16.29
C GLN A 92 -7.79 1.21 17.35
N HIS A 93 -8.28 0.59 18.42
CA HIS A 93 -7.42 0.05 19.49
C HIS A 93 -6.42 -0.98 18.94
N ILE A 94 -6.90 -1.88 18.07
CA ILE A 94 -6.04 -2.88 17.43
C ILE A 94 -5.04 -2.22 16.46
N CYS A 95 -5.47 -1.19 15.73
CA CYS A 95 -4.56 -0.42 14.88
C CYS A 95 -3.50 0.32 15.70
N ASP A 96 -3.87 0.90 16.84
CA ASP A 96 -2.95 1.59 17.74
C ASP A 96 -1.96 0.63 18.38
N ASP A 97 -2.38 -0.57 18.74
CA ASP A 97 -1.48 -1.60 19.27
C ASP A 97 -0.44 -2.06 18.24
N VAL A 98 -0.79 -2.09 16.95
CA VAL A 98 0.07 -2.60 15.87
C VAL A 98 0.98 -1.51 15.30
N PHE A 99 0.46 -0.28 15.18
CA PHE A 99 1.12 0.82 14.47
C PHE A 99 1.44 2.02 15.36
N GLY A 100 1.05 2.00 16.64
CA GLY A 100 1.09 3.14 17.54
C GLY A 100 -0.17 4.03 17.44
N PRO A 101 -0.44 4.87 18.46
CA PRO A 101 -1.59 5.76 18.49
C PRO A 101 -1.67 6.65 17.25
N TYR A 102 -2.86 6.84 16.69
CA TYR A 102 -3.08 7.80 15.60
C TYR A 102 -2.62 9.18 16.09
N PRO A 103 -1.69 9.88 15.41
CA PRO A 103 -1.36 11.25 15.78
C PRO A 103 -2.63 12.08 15.66
N SER A 104 -3.17 12.47 16.80
CA SER A 104 -4.44 13.16 16.93
C SER A 104 -4.26 14.56 16.36
N HIS A 105 -4.64 14.78 15.10
CA HIS A 105 -4.77 16.13 14.57
C HIS A 105 -6.00 16.79 15.20
N GLY A 106 -5.77 17.52 16.30
CA GLY A 106 -6.68 18.61 16.69
C GLY A 106 -6.96 18.77 18.17
N SER A 107 -6.03 19.38 18.90
CA SER A 107 -6.38 20.57 19.68
C SER A 107 -5.15 21.44 19.87
N ASN A 108 -5.11 22.52 19.07
CA ASN A 108 -4.35 23.76 19.27
C ASN A 108 -2.91 23.64 19.75
N HIS A 109 -1.93 23.74 18.83
CA HIS A 109 -0.76 24.57 19.09
C HIS A 109 -0.19 25.12 17.76
N ASN A 110 -0.10 26.45 17.73
CA ASN A 110 0.61 27.22 16.73
C ASN A 110 2.05 26.71 16.57
N GLY A 111 2.43 26.43 15.32
CA GLY A 111 3.80 26.53 14.81
C GLY A 111 4.90 25.82 15.57
N VAL A 112 4.99 24.49 15.45
CA VAL A 112 6.24 23.73 15.20
C VAL A 112 5.81 22.41 14.54
N LEU A 113 6.38 22.09 13.38
CA LEU A 113 6.22 20.80 12.69
C LEU A 113 6.74 19.67 13.60
N PRO A 114 6.01 18.58 13.89
CA PRO A 114 6.58 17.47 14.64
C PRO A 114 7.45 16.61 13.72
N ASP A 115 8.75 16.71 13.98
CA ASP A 115 9.86 15.89 13.49
C ASP A 115 9.83 14.43 14.01
N ASP A 116 8.67 13.76 13.99
CA ASP A 116 8.55 12.34 14.38
C ASP A 116 8.25 11.42 13.18
N PHE A 117 8.97 11.63 12.08
CA PHE A 117 8.91 10.72 10.94
C PHE A 117 10.15 9.85 10.89
N ASN A 118 10.01 8.57 11.24
CA ASN A 118 10.99 7.57 10.87
C ASN A 118 11.00 7.46 9.33
N PRO A 119 12.04 7.96 8.63
CA PRO A 119 12.06 8.03 7.18
C PRO A 119 12.40 6.67 6.53
N PHE A 120 12.69 5.65 7.34
CA PHE A 120 13.17 4.37 6.88
C PHE A 120 12.01 3.43 6.54
N ILE A 121 11.58 3.46 5.28
CA ILE A 121 10.56 2.56 4.73
C ILE A 121 11.26 1.35 4.11
N VAL A 122 11.11 0.17 4.71
CA VAL A 122 11.62 -1.11 4.18
C VAL A 122 10.47 -1.97 3.73
N GLY A 123 10.48 -2.39 2.46
CA GLY A 123 9.52 -3.36 1.94
C GLY A 123 8.57 -2.77 0.90
N PRO A 124 7.57 -1.95 1.31
CA PRO A 124 6.58 -1.42 0.36
C PRO A 124 7.17 -0.29 -0.50
N PRO A 125 6.63 -0.07 -1.71
CA PRO A 125 6.96 1.10 -2.50
C PRO A 125 6.61 2.39 -1.76
N ILE A 126 7.46 3.40 -1.89
CA ILE A 126 7.19 4.73 -1.34
C ILE A 126 6.18 5.41 -2.26
N CYS A 127 4.97 5.63 -1.76
CA CYS A 127 3.88 6.26 -2.51
C CYS A 127 3.79 7.78 -2.30
N GLN A 128 4.27 8.29 -1.16
CA GLN A 128 4.26 9.72 -0.85
C GLN A 128 5.58 10.38 -1.25
N SER A 129 5.50 11.48 -2.00
CA SER A 129 6.68 12.14 -2.55
C SER A 129 7.69 12.60 -1.51
N ARG A 130 7.22 13.07 -0.34
CA ARG A 130 8.08 13.56 0.77
C ARG A 130 9.06 12.53 1.32
N TYR A 131 8.75 11.23 1.24
CA TYR A 131 9.64 10.16 1.73
C TYR A 131 10.56 9.60 0.65
N PHE A 132 10.46 10.06 -0.59
CA PHE A 132 11.36 9.61 -1.65
C PHE A 132 12.66 10.42 -1.60
N PHE A 133 13.79 9.73 -1.40
CA PHE A 133 15.12 10.34 -1.30
C PHE A 133 16.06 9.83 -2.40
N GLY A 134 16.98 10.70 -2.83
CA GLY A 134 18.01 10.37 -3.81
C GLY A 134 17.49 10.24 -5.25
N ARG A 135 18.23 9.49 -6.09
CA ARG A 135 17.93 9.25 -7.51
C ARG A 135 17.81 10.53 -8.36
N SER A 136 18.44 11.63 -7.92
CA SER A 136 18.31 12.93 -8.56
C SER A 136 18.83 12.92 -10.00
N TYR A 137 19.84 12.09 -10.31
CA TYR A 137 20.35 11.93 -11.67
C TYR A 137 19.31 11.26 -12.58
N GLU A 138 18.72 10.16 -12.12
CA GLU A 138 17.70 9.41 -12.86
C GLU A 138 16.44 10.24 -13.07
N ILE A 139 15.95 10.93 -12.03
CA ILE A 139 14.81 11.84 -12.12
C ILE A 139 15.07 12.93 -13.18
N ARG A 140 16.23 13.61 -13.11
CA ARG A 140 16.60 14.63 -14.10
C ARG A 140 16.65 14.07 -15.51
N ARG A 141 17.23 12.88 -15.68
CA ARG A 141 17.35 12.24 -17.00
C ARG A 141 15.98 11.89 -17.56
N ILE A 142 15.08 11.34 -16.76
CA ILE A 142 13.73 10.95 -17.16
C ILE A 142 12.93 12.19 -17.58
N PHE A 143 12.84 13.22 -16.74
CA PHE A 143 12.11 14.43 -17.09
C PHE A 143 12.71 15.18 -18.27
N LYS A 144 14.05 15.14 -18.47
CA LYS A 144 14.69 15.70 -19.67
C LYS A 144 14.19 15.03 -20.95
N LEU A 145 13.92 13.72 -20.91
CA LEU A 145 13.38 12.97 -22.05
C LEU A 145 11.90 13.28 -22.29
N TRP A 146 11.13 13.50 -21.22
CA TRP A 146 9.70 13.84 -21.31
C TRP A 146 9.40 15.32 -21.58
N ARG A 147 10.38 16.21 -21.43
CA ARG A 147 10.27 17.61 -21.86
C ARG A 147 10.27 17.78 -23.39
N ARG A 148 10.80 16.80 -24.14
CA ARG A 148 10.86 16.83 -25.60
C ARG A 148 9.63 16.16 -26.19
N ARG A 149 9.11 16.68 -27.30
CA ARG A 149 8.09 16.01 -28.12
C ARG A 149 8.75 15.40 -29.36
N PRO A 150 8.43 14.15 -29.75
CA PRO A 150 7.56 13.20 -29.04
C PRO A 150 8.18 12.71 -27.73
N LEU A 151 7.32 12.28 -26.79
CA LEU A 151 7.77 11.71 -25.53
C LEU A 151 8.57 10.43 -25.78
N GLN A 152 9.73 10.32 -25.14
CA GLN A 152 10.57 9.13 -25.28
C GLN A 152 10.23 8.10 -24.20
N ASN A 153 10.25 6.83 -24.61
CA ASN A 153 10.07 5.70 -23.71
C ASN A 153 11.30 5.54 -22.83
N VAL A 154 11.10 5.21 -21.56
CA VAL A 154 12.17 4.94 -20.61
C VAL A 154 11.96 3.59 -19.95
N ALA A 155 12.98 2.73 -20.00
CA ALA A 155 13.03 1.49 -19.22
C ALA A 155 13.87 1.70 -17.95
N ILE A 156 13.29 1.38 -16.79
CA ILE A 156 13.99 1.45 -15.49
C ILE A 156 14.35 0.02 -15.06
N ILE A 157 15.63 -0.33 -15.11
CA ILE A 157 16.14 -1.68 -14.85
C ILE A 157 17.01 -1.68 -13.58
N GLY A 158 16.95 -2.75 -12.80
CA GLY A 158 17.81 -2.93 -11.63
C GLY A 158 17.30 -4.03 -10.70
N HIS A 159 18.11 -4.37 -9.70
CA HIS A 159 17.86 -5.45 -8.73
C HIS A 159 16.50 -5.39 -8.02
N LYS A 160 15.99 -6.53 -7.55
CA LYS A 160 14.78 -6.59 -6.72
C LYS A 160 14.94 -5.68 -5.48
N ARG A 161 13.88 -4.99 -5.06
CA ARG A 161 13.86 -4.04 -3.93
C ARG A 161 14.76 -2.81 -4.06
N SER A 162 15.28 -2.48 -5.25
CA SER A 162 16.09 -1.28 -5.48
C SER A 162 15.33 0.07 -5.54
N GLY A 163 14.02 0.06 -5.23
CA GLY A 163 13.18 1.27 -5.22
C GLY A 163 12.58 1.68 -6.58
N LYS A 164 12.57 0.80 -7.59
CA LYS A 164 12.01 1.13 -8.93
C LYS A 164 10.53 1.52 -8.89
N THR A 165 9.71 0.75 -8.17
CA THR A 165 8.27 1.04 -8.03
C THR A 165 8.04 2.35 -7.30
N SER A 166 8.81 2.61 -6.24
CA SER A 166 8.82 3.90 -5.52
C SER A 166 9.14 5.09 -6.44
N LEU A 167 10.14 4.93 -7.32
CA LEU A 167 10.49 5.95 -8.30
C LEU A 167 9.35 6.22 -9.29
N LEU A 168 8.62 5.19 -9.73
CA LEU A 168 7.45 5.38 -10.60
C LEU A 168 6.32 6.16 -9.90
N HIS A 169 6.03 5.84 -8.64
CA HIS A 169 5.07 6.60 -7.85
C HIS A 169 5.49 8.06 -7.69
N TYR A 170 6.77 8.29 -7.37
CA TYR A 170 7.32 9.63 -7.23
C TYR A 170 7.19 10.45 -8.53
N LEU A 171 7.56 9.89 -9.68
CA LEU A 171 7.49 10.58 -10.97
C LEU A 171 6.05 10.99 -11.33
N ARG A 172 5.07 10.14 -10.97
CA ARG A 172 3.64 10.40 -11.21
C ARG A 172 3.11 11.57 -10.37
N THR A 173 3.50 11.67 -9.11
CA THR A 173 2.88 12.59 -8.14
C THR A 173 3.65 13.90 -7.97
N ILE A 174 4.97 13.91 -8.14
CA ILE A 174 5.82 15.09 -7.84
C ILE A 174 5.43 16.36 -8.62
N THR A 175 4.76 16.22 -9.76
CA THR A 175 4.36 17.35 -10.61
C THR A 175 2.96 17.91 -10.29
N THR A 176 2.20 17.25 -9.41
CA THR A 176 0.80 17.61 -9.09
C THR A 176 0.52 17.74 -7.60
N VAL A 177 1.42 17.28 -6.72
CA VAL A 177 1.30 17.38 -5.27
C VAL A 177 1.47 18.84 -4.80
N ASP A 178 0.68 19.22 -3.79
CA ASP A 178 0.77 20.52 -3.12
C ASP A 178 2.18 20.75 -2.55
N PRO A 179 2.85 21.88 -2.86
CA PRO A 179 4.17 22.21 -2.33
C PRO A 179 4.29 22.17 -0.80
N SER A 180 3.19 22.43 -0.07
CA SER A 180 3.17 22.36 1.40
C SER A 180 3.37 20.94 1.96
N LEU A 181 3.09 19.91 1.16
CA LEU A 181 3.27 18.49 1.52
C LEU A 181 4.63 17.94 1.07
N LEU A 182 5.45 18.76 0.43
CA LEU A 182 6.78 18.40 -0.06
C LEU A 182 7.87 18.92 0.86
N ARG A 183 9.05 18.32 0.74
CA ARG A 183 10.23 18.85 1.42
C ARG A 183 10.71 20.14 0.75
N PRO A 184 11.37 21.05 1.47
CA PRO A 184 11.86 22.31 0.91
C PRO A 184 12.83 22.12 -0.28
N ASP A 185 13.54 20.99 -0.36
CA ASP A 185 14.51 20.67 -1.41
C ASP A 185 13.85 20.03 -2.66
N GLN A 186 12.56 19.71 -2.61
CA GLN A 186 11.88 18.98 -3.68
C GLN A 186 11.32 19.91 -4.75
N ARG A 187 11.85 19.72 -5.96
CA ARG A 187 11.38 20.42 -7.15
C ARG A 187 10.08 19.83 -7.67
N THR A 188 9.11 20.69 -7.98
CA THR A 188 7.85 20.36 -8.64
C THR A 188 7.80 20.82 -10.10
N ASP A 189 8.69 21.74 -10.49
CA ASP A 189 8.80 22.39 -11.79
C ASP A 189 9.40 21.50 -12.90
N TRP A 190 9.27 20.18 -12.77
CA TRP A 190 9.86 19.23 -13.72
C TRP A 190 9.22 19.31 -15.12
N LEU A 191 7.93 19.60 -15.20
CA LEU A 191 7.18 19.80 -16.44
C LEU A 191 6.56 21.19 -16.42
N SER A 192 6.65 21.93 -17.54
CA SER A 192 6.15 23.32 -17.61
C SER A 192 4.63 23.44 -17.50
N ARG A 193 3.90 22.37 -17.85
CA ARG A 193 2.43 22.30 -17.86
C ARG A 193 1.99 20.89 -17.44
N PRO A 194 2.12 20.52 -16.16
CA PRO A 194 1.86 19.16 -15.69
C PRO A 194 0.42 18.69 -15.96
N GLU A 195 -0.55 19.61 -15.97
CA GLU A 195 -1.95 19.37 -16.29
C GLU A 195 -2.20 18.83 -17.70
N GLN A 196 -1.26 19.02 -18.63
CA GLN A 196 -1.36 18.47 -19.99
C GLN A 196 -1.00 16.98 -20.07
N TYR A 197 -0.42 16.43 -19.01
CA TYR A 197 0.06 15.05 -18.97
C TYR A 197 -0.93 14.17 -18.21
N ARG A 198 -1.49 13.18 -18.91
CA ARG A 198 -2.30 12.15 -18.27
C ARG A 198 -1.39 10.99 -17.82
N TRP A 199 -1.29 10.81 -16.51
CA TRP A 199 -0.57 9.68 -15.94
C TRP A 199 -1.48 8.46 -15.82
N VAL A 200 -1.05 7.35 -16.41
CA VAL A 200 -1.67 6.04 -16.23
C VAL A 200 -0.64 5.12 -15.61
N PHE A 201 -1.00 4.48 -14.50
CA PHE A 201 -0.15 3.48 -13.84
C PHE A 201 -0.77 2.10 -14.04
N VAL A 202 -0.01 1.19 -14.65
CA VAL A 202 -0.43 -0.19 -14.93
C VAL A 202 0.49 -1.13 -14.18
N ASP A 203 -0.06 -1.82 -13.19
CA ASP A 203 0.64 -2.89 -12.47
C ASP A 203 0.29 -4.25 -13.06
N PHE A 204 1.22 -4.83 -13.81
CA PHE A 204 1.04 -6.16 -14.42
C PHE A 204 1.08 -7.30 -13.40
N GLN A 205 1.40 -7.04 -12.13
CA GLN A 205 1.27 -8.03 -11.05
C GLN A 205 -0.16 -8.08 -10.49
N ASP A 206 -0.96 -7.04 -10.69
CA ASP A 206 -2.36 -7.02 -10.29
C ASP A 206 -3.23 -7.59 -11.43
N ALA A 207 -3.70 -8.83 -11.27
CA ALA A 207 -4.58 -9.49 -12.23
C ALA A 207 -5.87 -8.71 -12.52
N ARG A 208 -6.28 -7.78 -11.62
CA ARG A 208 -7.44 -6.91 -11.81
C ARG A 208 -7.17 -5.79 -12.83
N MET A 209 -5.91 -5.48 -13.11
CA MET A 209 -5.50 -4.49 -14.13
C MET A 209 -5.39 -5.07 -15.55
N CYS A 210 -5.64 -6.37 -15.73
CA CYS A 210 -5.72 -7.01 -17.04
C CYS A 210 -7.04 -6.71 -17.81
N ARG A 211 -7.88 -5.79 -17.32
CA ARG A 211 -9.14 -5.39 -17.98
C ARG A 211 -8.98 -4.03 -18.65
N ARG A 212 -9.27 -3.95 -19.95
CA ARG A 212 -9.14 -2.73 -20.78
C ARG A 212 -9.92 -1.54 -20.19
N GLU A 213 -11.06 -1.80 -19.56
CA GLU A 213 -11.89 -0.75 -18.92
C GLU A 213 -11.15 0.02 -17.81
N ARG A 214 -10.18 -0.61 -17.12
CA ARG A 214 -9.45 0.00 -15.99
C ARG A 214 -8.18 0.73 -16.38
N LEU A 215 -7.83 0.75 -17.68
CA LEU A 215 -6.63 1.39 -18.18
C LEU A 215 -6.77 2.92 -18.28
N LEU A 216 -8.00 3.42 -18.46
CA LEU A 216 -8.29 4.83 -18.74
C LEU A 216 -9.42 5.40 -17.88
N SER A 217 -9.84 4.69 -16.83
CA SER A 217 -10.81 5.16 -15.83
C SER A 217 -10.11 5.91 -14.70
#